data_AF-A0A1M7JRE1-F1
#
_entry.id   AF-A0A1M7JRE1-F1
#
_cell.length_a   1.000
_cell.length_b   1.000
_cell.length_c   1.000
_cell.angle_alpha   90.00
_cell.angle_beta   90.00
_cell.angle_gamma   90.00
#
_symmetry.space_group_name_H-M   'P 1'
#
loop_
_entity.id
_entity.type
_entity.pdbx_description
1 polymer ?
#
loop_
_entity_poly.entity_id
_entity_poly.type
_entity_poly.pdbx_seq_one_letter_code
_entity_poly.pdbx_strand_id
1 'polypeptide(L)'
;MIEPEHCTLIIEKYYREIFSYCYAKLGYSHHSAEDCTQEAFVVFFTKHERLDETDNIRLWLYRTADNVIKTFVRKSPPPAVSIEDSPEALDIADSGGFTEDTDSPLDILDAEERQLLELYYDSDYGQRTAAAKKLGISLPALYRKVHKIKKKLRGVK
;
A
#
# COMPACT_ATOMS: atom_id res chain seq x y z
N MET A 1 9.21 7.94 29.05
CA MET A 1 7.96 8.69 28.89
C MET A 1 8.30 10.05 28.30
N ILE A 2 7.60 10.49 27.25
CA ILE A 2 7.80 11.80 26.63
C ILE A 2 7.01 12.83 27.43
N GLU A 3 7.66 13.91 27.88
CA GLU A 3 6.99 15.02 28.56
C GLU A 3 6.21 15.91 27.56
N PRO A 4 5.13 16.58 27.98
CA PRO A 4 4.32 17.42 27.09
C PRO A 4 5.12 18.52 26.37
N GLU A 5 6.14 19.11 27.01
CA GLU A 5 7.03 20.07 26.37
C GLU A 5 7.85 19.48 25.21
N HIS A 6 8.24 18.20 25.29
CA HIS A 6 9.00 17.51 24.26
C HIS A 6 8.12 17.11 23.07
N CYS A 7 6.80 16.97 23.27
CA CYS A 7 5.87 16.70 22.18
C CYS A 7 5.93 17.77 21.09
N THR A 8 5.97 19.05 21.47
CA THR A 8 6.05 20.16 20.52
C THR A 8 7.32 20.08 19.66
N LEU A 9 8.46 19.80 20.29
CA LEU A 9 9.74 19.65 19.58
C LEU A 9 9.72 18.48 18.60
N ILE A 10 9.09 17.36 18.97
CA ILE A 10 8.93 16.19 18.10
C ILE A 10 8.01 16.52 16.93
N ILE A 11 6.88 17.19 17.18
CA ILE A 11 5.94 17.60 16.14
C ILE A 11 6.66 18.53 15.15
N GLU A 12 7.29 19.60 15.61
CA GLU A 12 8.02 20.54 14.75
C GLU A 12 9.09 19.85 13.91
N LYS A 13 9.83 18.91 14.52
CA LYS A 13 10.88 18.15 13.85
C LYS A 13 10.36 17.25 12.73
N TYR A 14 9.23 16.57 12.95
CA TYR A 14 8.75 15.52 12.04
C TYR A 14 7.54 15.92 11.19
N TYR A 15 6.90 17.07 11.46
CA TYR A 15 5.67 17.46 10.77
C TYR A 15 5.82 17.46 9.26
N ARG A 16 6.84 18.17 8.75
CA ARG A 16 7.07 18.27 7.30
C ARG A 16 7.37 16.91 6.66
N GLU A 17 8.10 16.05 7.38
CA GLU A 17 8.47 14.72 6.93
C GLU A 17 7.25 13.80 6.82
N ILE A 18 6.40 13.77 7.86
CA ILE A 18 5.17 12.98 7.88
C ILE A 18 4.14 13.54 6.89
N PHE A 19 4.03 14.86 6.75
CA PHE A 19 3.23 15.49 5.70
C PHE A 19 3.65 15.03 4.32
N SER A 20 4.95 15.11 4.01
CA SER A 20 5.48 14.68 2.70
C SER A 20 5.21 13.20 2.44
N TYR A 21 5.29 12.37 3.48
CA TYR A 21 4.95 10.96 3.41
C TYR A 21 3.48 10.72 3.08
N CYS A 22 2.56 11.35 3.82
CA CYS A 22 1.13 11.27 3.56
C CYS A 22 0.79 11.80 2.16
N TYR A 23 1.40 12.90 1.75
CA TYR A 23 1.23 13.53 0.44
C TYR A 23 1.61 12.59 -0.70
N ALA A 24 2.78 11.94 -0.61
CA ALA A 24 3.20 10.95 -1.59
C ALA A 24 2.27 9.71 -1.62
N LYS A 25 1.83 9.23 -0.45
CA LYS A 25 0.96 8.04 -0.34
C LYS A 25 -0.48 8.26 -0.78
N LEU A 26 -0.96 9.50 -0.75
CA LEU A 26 -2.33 9.88 -1.09
C LEU A 26 -2.42 10.53 -2.49
N GLY A 27 -1.48 10.22 -3.38
CA GLY A 27 -1.52 10.68 -4.77
C GLY A 27 -1.42 12.20 -4.91
N TYR A 28 -0.65 12.87 -4.05
CA TYR A 28 -0.42 14.31 -4.08
C TYR A 28 -1.67 15.17 -3.80
N SER A 29 -2.66 14.61 -3.10
CA SER A 29 -3.78 15.37 -2.53
C SER A 29 -3.33 16.12 -1.29
N HIS A 30 -3.23 17.46 -1.36
CA HIS A 30 -2.80 18.30 -0.24
C HIS A 30 -3.74 18.18 0.95
N HIS A 31 -5.05 18.29 0.71
CA HIS A 31 -6.05 18.28 1.78
C HIS A 31 -6.08 16.94 2.52
N SER A 32 -6.07 15.82 1.77
CA SER A 32 -6.04 14.49 2.39
C SER A 32 -4.76 14.22 3.17
N ALA A 33 -3.62 14.73 2.66
CA ALA A 33 -2.34 14.60 3.33
C ALA A 33 -2.28 15.41 4.63
N GLU A 34 -2.82 16.62 4.61
CA GLU A 34 -2.93 17.48 5.78
C GLU A 34 -3.79 16.82 6.86
N ASP A 35 -4.98 16.34 6.52
CA ASP A 35 -5.87 15.64 7.46
C ASP A 35 -5.20 14.41 8.08
N CYS A 36 -4.58 13.56 7.26
CA CYS A 36 -3.91 12.35 7.76
C CYS A 36 -2.69 12.69 8.65
N THR A 37 -1.99 13.78 8.35
CA THR A 37 -0.85 14.24 9.15
C THR A 37 -1.32 14.75 10.50
N GLN A 38 -2.36 15.59 10.52
CA GLN A 38 -2.95 16.10 11.75
C GLN A 38 -3.44 14.96 12.64
N GLU A 39 -4.19 14.01 12.08
CA GLU A 39 -4.67 12.84 12.82
C GLU A 39 -3.52 11.99 13.38
N ALA A 40 -2.43 11.80 12.62
CA ALA A 40 -1.26 11.07 13.10
C ALA A 40 -0.61 11.75 14.33
N PHE A 41 -0.52 13.07 14.33
CA PHE A 41 0.03 13.83 15.46
C PHE A 41 -0.95 13.97 16.63
N VAL A 42 -2.26 13.96 16.40
CA VAL A 42 -3.27 13.81 17.47
C VAL A 42 -3.07 12.46 18.16
N VAL A 43 -2.92 11.37 17.41
CA VAL A 43 -2.65 10.04 17.97
C VAL A 43 -1.33 10.00 18.73
N PHE A 44 -0.28 10.66 18.22
CA PHE A 44 0.99 10.85 18.93
C PHE A 44 0.78 11.53 20.28
N PHE A 45 0.17 12.72 20.27
CA PHE A 45 -0.06 13.49 21.48
C PHE A 45 -0.92 12.73 22.50
N THR A 46 -1.89 11.92 22.05
CA THR A 46 -2.72 11.12 22.96
C THR A 46 -1.97 9.95 23.59
N LYS A 47 -0.84 9.53 23.01
CA LYS A 47 -0.08 8.34 23.44
C LYS A 47 1.31 8.65 23.98
N HIS A 48 1.75 9.91 23.96
CA HIS A 48 3.11 10.34 24.31
C HIS A 48 3.60 9.83 25.67
N GLU A 49 2.74 9.82 26.69
CA GLU A 49 3.08 9.30 28.03
C GLU A 49 3.52 7.83 28.03
N ARG A 50 3.07 7.04 27.05
CA ARG A 50 3.40 5.61 26.92
C ARG A 50 4.54 5.34 25.93
N LEU A 51 5.08 6.37 25.30
CA LEU A 51 6.22 6.27 24.40
C LEU A 51 7.49 6.59 25.19
N ASP A 52 8.51 5.76 25.02
CA ASP A 52 9.83 6.06 25.55
C ASP A 52 10.67 6.79 24.50
N GLU A 53 11.48 7.76 24.93
CA GLU A 53 12.37 8.52 24.04
C GLU A 53 13.43 7.64 23.35
N THR A 54 13.66 6.43 23.87
CA THR A 54 14.53 5.40 23.28
C THR A 54 13.86 4.64 22.13
N ASP A 55 12.52 4.70 22.03
CA ASP A 55 11.82 4.18 20.87
C ASP A 55 12.13 5.07 19.67
N ASN A 56 12.26 4.45 18.49
CA ASN A 56 12.44 5.19 17.25
C ASN A 56 11.14 5.94 16.91
N ILE A 57 10.93 7.11 17.52
CA ILE A 57 9.73 7.95 17.37
C ILE A 57 9.44 8.26 15.92
N ARG A 58 10.49 8.48 15.12
CA ARG A 58 10.37 8.64 13.67
C ARG A 58 9.68 7.44 13.04
N LEU A 59 10.15 6.22 13.29
CA LEU A 59 9.55 5.00 12.76
C LEU A 59 8.14 4.76 13.32
N TRP A 60 7.89 5.12 14.58
CA TRP A 60 6.56 5.05 15.17
C TRP A 60 5.57 5.99 14.46
N LEU A 61 5.97 7.22 14.17
CA LEU A 61 5.16 8.21 13.44
C LEU A 61 4.82 7.71 12.04
N TYR A 62 5.77 7.11 11.32
CA TYR A 62 5.50 6.49 10.01
C TYR A 62 4.46 5.37 10.09
N ARG A 63 4.57 4.48 11.09
CA ARG A 63 3.58 3.40 11.29
C ARG A 63 2.20 3.94 11.65
N THR A 64 2.15 4.98 12.47
CA THR A 64 0.90 5.66 12.82
C THR A 64 0.28 6.31 11.60
N ALA A 65 1.06 7.04 10.80
CA ALA A 65 0.60 7.65 9.54
C ALA A 65 0.06 6.59 8.56
N ASP A 66 0.72 5.44 8.41
CA ASP A 66 0.24 4.32 7.61
C ASP A 66 -1.15 3.82 8.05
N ASN A 67 -1.35 3.68 9.36
CA ASN A 67 -2.63 3.22 9.90
C ASN A 67 -3.74 4.27 9.72
N VAL A 68 -3.41 5.55 9.85
CA VAL A 68 -4.32 6.66 9.58
C VAL A 68 -4.72 6.67 8.11
N ILE A 69 -3.76 6.60 7.18
CA ILE A 69 -4.01 6.56 5.72
C ILE A 69 -4.90 5.38 5.35
N LYS A 70 -4.60 4.17 5.85
CA LYS A 70 -5.43 2.97 5.60
C LYS A 70 -6.87 3.19 6.08
N THR A 71 -7.03 3.82 7.24
CA THR A 71 -8.35 4.11 7.81
C THR A 71 -9.08 5.17 6.99
N PHE A 72 -8.38 6.23 6.57
CA PHE A 72 -8.90 7.30 5.73
C PHE A 72 -9.40 6.73 4.39
N VAL A 73 -8.57 5.98 3.67
CA VAL A 73 -8.90 5.37 2.38
C VAL A 73 -10.07 4.39 2.50
N ARG A 74 -10.19 3.65 3.62
CA ARG A 74 -11.32 2.74 3.87
C ARG A 74 -12.64 3.49 4.10
N LYS A 75 -12.59 4.67 4.72
CA LYS A 75 -13.77 5.50 5.02
C LYS A 75 -14.22 6.33 3.81
N SER A 76 -13.29 6.71 2.95
CA SER A 76 -13.61 7.38 1.69
C SER A 76 -14.41 6.43 0.79
N PRO A 77 -15.49 6.90 0.13
CA PRO A 77 -16.11 6.15 -0.95
C PRO A 77 -15.00 5.72 -1.93
N PRO A 78 -14.99 4.48 -2.42
CA PRO A 78 -14.01 4.08 -3.41
C PRO A 78 -14.07 5.12 -4.54
N PRO A 79 -12.94 5.75 -4.90
CA PRO A 79 -12.93 6.69 -6.01
C PRO A 79 -13.53 5.97 -7.22
N ALA A 80 -14.32 6.68 -8.03
CA ALA A 80 -14.63 6.21 -9.36
C ALA A 80 -13.29 5.88 -10.00
N VAL A 81 -13.04 4.59 -10.22
CA VAL A 81 -11.71 4.06 -10.56
C VAL A 81 -11.28 4.73 -11.86
N SER A 82 -10.43 5.76 -11.75
CA SER A 82 -9.76 6.34 -12.89
C SER A 82 -8.67 5.36 -13.30
N ILE A 83 -8.58 5.08 -14.59
CA ILE A 83 -7.82 3.97 -15.21
C ILE A 83 -6.28 4.11 -15.03
N GLU A 84 -5.82 5.21 -14.43
CA GLU A 84 -4.40 5.56 -14.27
C GLU A 84 -3.75 5.02 -12.98
N ASP A 85 -4.52 4.66 -11.94
CA ASP A 85 -3.97 4.11 -10.69
C ASP A 85 -3.84 2.58 -10.74
N SER A 86 -2.93 2.08 -11.58
CA SER A 86 -2.55 0.67 -11.50
C SER A 86 -1.74 0.36 -10.24
N PRO A 87 -2.05 -0.75 -9.55
CA PRO A 87 -1.30 -1.24 -8.39
C PRO A 87 0.14 -1.70 -8.73
N GLU A 88 0.59 -1.56 -9.99
CA GLU A 88 1.95 -1.91 -10.42
C GLU A 88 3.05 -0.96 -9.90
N ALA A 89 2.70 0.23 -9.39
CA ALA A 89 3.68 1.18 -8.85
C ALA A 89 4.15 0.87 -7.40
N LEU A 90 3.59 -0.15 -6.74
CA LEU A 90 3.87 -0.45 -5.33
C LEU A 90 4.85 -1.61 -5.08
N ASP A 91 5.45 -2.20 -6.12
CA ASP A 91 6.25 -3.43 -6.00
C ASP A 91 7.70 -3.28 -6.49
N ILE A 92 8.37 -2.17 -6.17
CA ILE A 92 9.84 -2.09 -6.17
C ILE A 92 10.32 -2.09 -4.73
N ALA A 93 10.22 -3.23 -4.05
CA ALA A 93 11.04 -3.52 -2.89
C ALA A 93 11.20 -5.05 -2.74
N ASP A 94 12.46 -5.46 -2.84
CA ASP A 94 13.02 -6.74 -2.38
C ASP A 94 12.93 -7.94 -3.35
N SER A 95 13.83 -7.96 -4.34
CA SER A 95 14.27 -9.21 -4.99
C SER A 95 15.63 -9.62 -4.44
N GLY A 96 15.61 -10.21 -3.24
CA GLY A 96 16.73 -10.98 -2.71
C GLY A 96 16.63 -12.45 -3.15
N GLY A 97 17.60 -12.90 -3.94
CA GLY A 97 17.97 -14.31 -4.11
C GLY A 97 17.38 -15.02 -5.33
N PHE A 98 18.21 -15.20 -6.37
CA PHE A 98 18.04 -16.27 -7.35
C PHE A 98 18.38 -17.61 -6.67
N THR A 99 17.51 -18.60 -6.81
CA THR A 99 17.84 -20.01 -6.58
C THR A 99 17.50 -20.76 -7.85
N GLU A 100 18.52 -21.40 -8.43
CA GLU A 100 18.43 -22.28 -9.58
C GLU A 100 17.76 -23.60 -9.18
N ASP A 101 16.97 -24.13 -10.13
CA ASP A 101 16.45 -25.50 -10.24
C ASP A 101 15.50 -26.04 -9.16
N THR A 102 14.19 -26.01 -9.44
CA THR A 102 13.29 -27.19 -9.66
C THR A 102 11.81 -26.79 -9.45
N ASP A 103 10.93 -27.31 -10.33
CA ASP A 103 9.50 -27.00 -10.51
C ASP A 103 9.15 -25.56 -10.92
N SER A 104 8.37 -25.42 -12.00
CA SER A 104 7.90 -24.10 -12.40
C SER A 104 7.01 -23.57 -11.28
N PRO A 105 7.24 -22.35 -10.75
CA PRO A 105 6.34 -21.76 -9.75
C PRO A 105 4.87 -21.71 -10.22
N LEU A 106 4.65 -21.82 -11.53
CA LEU A 106 3.35 -21.87 -12.19
C LEU A 106 2.59 -23.19 -11.97
N ASP A 107 3.24 -24.28 -11.55
CA ASP A 107 2.58 -25.60 -11.36
C ASP A 107 1.63 -25.62 -10.15
N ILE A 108 1.68 -24.58 -9.32
CA ILE A 108 0.80 -24.37 -8.18
C ILE A 108 -0.50 -23.68 -8.59
N LEU A 109 -0.55 -23.11 -9.78
CA LEU A 109 -1.74 -22.45 -10.32
C LEU A 109 -2.67 -23.49 -10.93
N ASP A 110 -3.96 -23.36 -10.64
CA ASP A 110 -4.96 -24.11 -11.39
C ASP A 110 -5.07 -23.56 -12.84
N ALA A 111 -5.74 -24.30 -13.70
CA ALA A 111 -5.89 -23.93 -15.11
C ALA A 111 -6.56 -22.55 -15.30
N GLU A 112 -7.47 -22.18 -14.39
CA GLU A 112 -8.17 -20.89 -14.44
C GLU A 112 -7.25 -19.73 -14.03
N GLU A 113 -6.44 -19.92 -12.98
CA GLU A 113 -5.45 -18.96 -12.48
C GLU A 113 -4.35 -18.72 -13.53
N ARG A 114 -3.89 -19.77 -14.21
CA ARG A 114 -2.88 -19.68 -15.28
C ARG A 114 -3.43 -18.93 -16.49
N GLN A 115 -4.62 -19.30 -16.96
CA GLN A 115 -5.28 -18.63 -18.08
C GLN A 115 -5.55 -17.15 -17.80
N LEU A 116 -5.91 -16.82 -16.56
CA LEU A 116 -6.12 -15.43 -16.15
C LEU A 116 -4.82 -14.63 -16.15
N LEU A 117 -3.72 -15.24 -15.70
CA LEU A 117 -2.39 -14.62 -15.70
C LEU A 117 -1.90 -14.38 -17.14
N GLU A 118 -2.01 -15.39 -18.01
CA GLU A 118 -1.65 -15.32 -19.42
C GLU A 118 -2.42 -14.20 -20.13
N LEU A 119 -3.76 -14.17 -19.98
CA LEU A 119 -4.58 -13.12 -20.57
C LEU A 119 -4.25 -11.72 -20.01
N TYR A 120 -3.83 -11.63 -18.75
CA TYR A 120 -3.46 -10.36 -18.11
C TYR A 120 -2.12 -9.81 -18.63
N TYR A 121 -1.16 -10.68 -18.92
CA TYR A 121 0.16 -10.29 -19.40
C TYR A 121 0.24 -10.17 -20.94
N ASP A 122 -0.60 -10.92 -21.68
CA ASP A 122 -0.73 -10.80 -23.14
C ASP A 122 -1.54 -9.57 -23.57
N SER A 123 -2.35 -9.01 -22.67
CA SER A 123 -3.07 -7.77 -22.94
C SER A 123 -2.24 -6.56 -22.59
N ASP A 124 -2.04 -5.67 -23.57
CA ASP A 124 -1.54 -4.32 -23.32
C ASP A 124 -2.35 -3.67 -22.20
N TYR A 125 -1.71 -2.80 -21.41
CA TYR A 125 -2.31 -2.15 -20.26
C TYR A 125 -3.70 -1.56 -20.54
N GLY A 126 -3.90 -0.92 -21.70
CA GLY A 126 -5.19 -0.36 -22.14
C GLY A 126 -6.26 -1.39 -22.54
N GLN A 127 -5.89 -2.64 -22.78
CA GLN A 127 -6.78 -3.72 -23.23
C GLN A 127 -7.25 -4.65 -22.09
N ARG A 128 -6.74 -4.45 -20.86
CA ARG A 128 -7.10 -5.26 -19.68
C ARG A 128 -8.59 -5.17 -19.31
N THR A 129 -9.25 -4.06 -19.63
CA THR A 129 -10.72 -3.93 -19.49
C THR A 129 -11.46 -4.90 -20.42
N ALA A 130 -10.97 -5.07 -21.65
CA ALA A 130 -11.53 -6.04 -22.60
C ALA A 130 -11.26 -7.48 -22.15
N ALA A 131 -10.08 -7.75 -21.58
CA ALA A 131 -9.76 -9.04 -20.96
C ALA A 131 -10.70 -9.36 -19.78
N ALA A 132 -10.92 -8.41 -18.87
CA ALA A 132 -11.86 -8.56 -17.75
C ALA A 132 -13.29 -8.87 -18.24
N LYS A 133 -13.74 -8.15 -19.28
CA LYS A 133 -15.05 -8.37 -19.91
C LYS A 133 -15.17 -9.74 -20.57
N LYS A 134 -14.11 -10.22 -21.25
CA LYS A 134 -14.07 -11.58 -21.83
C LYS A 134 -14.17 -12.66 -20.75
N LEU A 135 -13.63 -12.40 -19.56
CA LEU A 135 -13.70 -13.27 -18.39
C LEU A 135 -15.01 -13.12 -17.59
N GLY A 136 -15.92 -12.22 -17.99
CA GLY A 136 -17.18 -11.98 -17.27
C GLY A 136 -17.01 -11.36 -15.88
N ILE A 137 -15.86 -10.76 -15.58
CA ILE A 137 -15.55 -10.15 -14.28
C ILE A 137 -15.27 -8.66 -14.41
N SER A 138 -15.39 -7.92 -13.31
CA SER A 138 -15.01 -6.50 -13.29
C SER A 138 -13.48 -6.35 -13.31
N LEU A 139 -12.99 -5.24 -13.87
CA LEU A 139 -11.55 -4.93 -13.89
C LEU A 139 -10.92 -4.93 -12.48
N PRO A 140 -11.58 -4.41 -11.42
CA PRO A 140 -11.08 -4.55 -10.04
C PRO A 140 -11.05 -6.00 -9.54
N ALA A 141 -11.97 -6.86 -9.99
CA ALA A 141 -11.96 -8.29 -9.64
C ALA A 141 -10.82 -9.02 -10.35
N LEU A 142 -10.50 -8.65 -11.60
CA LEU A 142 -9.33 -9.12 -12.32
C LEU A 142 -8.05 -8.78 -11.54
N TYR A 143 -7.85 -7.51 -11.17
CA TYR A 143 -6.69 -7.10 -10.37
C TYR A 143 -6.59 -7.82 -9.03
N ARG A 144 -7.71 -8.01 -8.31
CA ARG A 144 -7.72 -8.78 -7.05
C ARG A 144 -7.32 -10.24 -7.24
N LYS A 145 -7.78 -10.90 -8.31
CA LYS A 145 -7.40 -12.27 -8.65
C LYS A 145 -5.91 -12.36 -9.00
N VAL A 146 -5.40 -11.47 -9.84
CA VAL A 146 -3.95 -11.39 -10.16
C VAL A 146 -3.11 -11.18 -8.91
N HIS A 147 -3.53 -10.29 -8.00
CA HIS A 147 -2.82 -10.07 -6.74
C HIS A 147 -2.79 -11.33 -5.86
N LYS A 148 -3.91 -12.05 -5.75
CA LYS A 148 -3.99 -13.31 -5.00
C LYS A 148 -3.06 -14.38 -5.61
N ILE A 149 -3.03 -14.48 -6.94
CA ILE A 149 -2.15 -15.38 -7.68
C ILE A 149 -0.67 -15.04 -7.42
N LYS A 150 -0.26 -13.77 -7.56
CA LYS A 150 1.10 -13.32 -7.25
C LYS A 150 1.51 -13.61 -5.80
N LYS A 151 0.59 -13.43 -4.85
CA LYS A 151 0.82 -13.77 -3.44
C LYS A 151 0.97 -15.28 -3.23
N LYS A 152 0.21 -16.11 -3.96
CA LYS A 152 0.32 -17.58 -3.96
C LYS A 152 1.71 -18.00 -4.44
N LEU A 153 2.19 -17.42 -5.55
CA LEU A 153 3.52 -17.67 -6.11
C LEU A 153 4.65 -17.24 -5.14
N ARG A 154 4.49 -16.14 -4.41
CA ARG A 154 5.49 -15.66 -3.43
C ARG A 154 5.56 -16.49 -2.14
N GLY A 155 4.51 -17.27 -1.83
CA GLY A 155 4.46 -18.15 -0.67
C GLY A 155 5.21 -19.48 -0.85
N VAL A 156 5.74 -19.71 -2.05
CA VAL A 156 6.46 -20.90 -2.45
C VAL A 156 7.94 -20.55 -2.34
N LYS A 157 8.56 -21.03 -1.26
CA LYS A 157 9.98 -20.92 -0.99
C LYS A 157 10.59 -22.30 -1.01
#